data_AF-A0A8B5XCC1-F1
#
_entry.id   AF-A0A8B5XCC1-F1
#
_cell.length_a   1.000
_cell.length_b   1.000
_cell.length_c   1.000
_cell.angle_alpha   90.00
_cell.angle_beta   90.00
_cell.angle_gamma   90.00
#
_symmetry.space_group_name_H-M   'P 1'
#
loop_
_entity.id
_entity.type
_entity.pdbx_description
1 polymer ?
#
loop_
_entity_poly.entity_id
_entity_poly.type
_entity_poly.pdbx_seq_one_letter_code
_entity_poly.pdbx_strand_id
1 'polypeptide(L)'
;MSPVGFEDHPDVAASDRNLAIADHLLDNRPAGLDGPAYEWAVIVSFYAAVRCINAWIHENHDRQPVNHGERFREILNDPSLQELLERYSLLRSWSEQARYTAPASEFSSDHARMALDFAKSIRNHLQSSTEPS
;
A
#
# COMPACT_ATOMS: atom_id res chain seq x y z
N MET A 1 -1.86 -20.09 20.45
CA MET A 1 -1.00 -19.74 19.30
C MET A 1 -0.22 -18.52 19.73
N SER A 2 1.11 -18.54 19.59
CA SER A 2 1.90 -17.31 19.75
C SER A 2 1.52 -16.34 18.63
N PRO A 3 1.55 -15.01 18.87
CA PRO A 3 1.33 -14.05 17.80
C PRO A 3 2.34 -14.30 16.69
N VAL A 4 1.86 -14.32 15.46
CA VAL A 4 2.69 -14.45 14.26
C VAL A 4 3.26 -13.05 14.05
N GLY A 5 4.52 -12.81 14.38
CA GLY A 5 5.10 -11.48 14.31
C GLY A 5 4.80 -10.80 12.96
N PHE A 6 4.75 -9.47 12.92
CA PHE A 6 4.33 -8.69 11.74
C PHE A 6 4.90 -9.22 10.42
N GLU A 7 6.20 -9.52 10.36
CA GLU A 7 6.89 -10.05 9.17
C GLU A 7 6.39 -11.43 8.72
N ASP A 8 5.95 -12.27 9.65
CA ASP A 8 5.42 -13.61 9.36
C ASP A 8 3.92 -13.57 8.97
N HIS A 9 3.26 -12.42 9.08
CA HIS A 9 1.84 -12.29 8.76
C HIS A 9 1.61 -12.46 7.24
N PRO A 10 0.62 -13.28 6.80
CA PRO A 10 0.41 -13.60 5.39
C PRO A 10 0.12 -12.38 4.50
N ASP A 11 -0.46 -11.32 5.07
CA ASP A 11 -0.66 -10.06 4.34
C ASP A 11 0.67 -9.34 4.05
N VAL A 12 1.73 -9.49 4.85
CA VAL A 12 3.04 -8.90 4.53
C VAL A 12 3.64 -9.58 3.30
N ALA A 13 3.61 -10.91 3.25
CA ALA A 13 4.03 -11.63 2.03
C ALA A 13 3.18 -11.28 0.80
N ALA A 14 1.88 -11.00 0.98
CA ALA A 14 1.01 -10.52 -0.11
C ALA A 14 1.34 -9.08 -0.53
N SER A 15 1.69 -8.21 0.43
CA SER A 15 2.16 -6.85 0.17
C SER A 15 3.44 -6.87 -0.66
N ASP A 16 4.41 -7.71 -0.30
CA ASP A 16 5.69 -7.82 -1.00
C ASP A 16 5.53 -8.28 -2.44
N ARG A 17 4.62 -9.22 -2.69
CA ARG A 17 4.25 -9.62 -4.05
C ARG A 17 3.64 -8.45 -4.83
N ASN A 18 2.77 -7.65 -4.21
CA ASN A 18 2.20 -6.48 -4.85
C ASN A 18 3.28 -5.42 -5.16
N LEU A 19 4.19 -5.15 -4.23
CA LEU A 19 5.32 -4.23 -4.47
C LEU A 19 6.17 -4.70 -5.65
N ALA A 20 6.49 -5.99 -5.74
CA ALA A 20 7.23 -6.56 -6.86
C ALA A 20 6.48 -6.45 -8.20
N ILE A 21 5.16 -6.63 -8.20
CA ILE A 21 4.33 -6.43 -9.40
C ILE A 21 4.34 -4.96 -9.84
N ALA A 22 4.17 -4.02 -8.91
CA ALA A 22 4.19 -2.59 -9.22
C ALA A 22 5.55 -2.14 -9.78
N ASP A 23 6.65 -2.64 -9.20
CA ASP A 23 8.02 -2.42 -9.67
C ASP A 23 8.22 -2.98 -11.10
N HIS A 24 7.74 -4.21 -11.35
CA HIS A 24 7.80 -4.83 -12.68
C HIS A 24 7.00 -4.04 -13.74
N LEU A 25 5.83 -3.51 -13.38
CA LEU A 25 5.01 -2.70 -14.27
C LEU A 25 5.69 -1.39 -14.68
N LEU A 26 6.57 -0.83 -13.84
CA LEU A 26 7.36 0.35 -14.19
C LEU A 26 8.48 0.01 -15.18
N ASP A 27 9.20 -1.08 -14.93
CA ASP A 27 10.42 -1.45 -15.64
C ASP A 27 10.19 -2.22 -16.94
N ASN A 28 9.10 -2.99 -17.03
CA ASN A 28 8.88 -3.98 -18.10
C ASN A 28 7.54 -3.79 -18.83
N ARG A 29 7.05 -2.55 -18.89
CA ARG A 29 5.79 -2.26 -19.61
C ARG A 29 5.93 -2.43 -21.13
N PRO A 30 4.94 -3.03 -21.81
CA PRO A 30 4.92 -3.07 -23.27
C PRO A 30 4.79 -1.67 -23.88
N ALA A 31 5.46 -1.46 -25.02
CA ALA A 31 5.34 -0.21 -25.76
C ALA A 31 3.87 0.07 -26.13
N GLY A 32 3.42 1.31 -25.91
CA GLY A 32 2.04 1.73 -26.17
C GLY A 32 1.03 1.40 -25.06
N LEU A 33 1.46 0.82 -23.94
CA LEU A 33 0.64 0.56 -22.75
C LEU A 33 1.08 1.39 -21.53
N ASP A 34 1.73 2.53 -21.75
CA ASP A 34 2.25 3.38 -20.67
C ASP A 34 1.16 3.75 -19.64
N GLY A 35 0.04 4.34 -20.09
CA GLY A 35 -1.07 4.73 -19.20
C GLY A 35 -1.63 3.57 -18.38
N PRO A 36 -2.10 2.48 -19.02
CA PRO A 36 -2.59 1.31 -18.29
C PRO A 36 -1.56 0.69 -17.34
N ALA A 37 -0.29 0.63 -17.71
CA ALA A 37 0.76 0.11 -16.83
C ALA A 37 0.93 0.98 -15.58
N TYR A 38 0.92 2.30 -15.73
CA TYR A 38 1.02 3.24 -14.62
C TYR A 38 -0.21 3.23 -13.72
N GLU A 39 -1.41 3.15 -14.31
CA GLU A 39 -2.68 2.95 -13.59
C GLU A 39 -2.62 1.71 -12.70
N TRP A 40 -2.23 0.56 -13.27
CA TRP A 40 -2.11 -0.69 -12.52
C TRP A 40 -1.01 -0.63 -11.45
N ALA A 41 0.12 0.03 -11.73
CA ALA A 41 1.18 0.20 -10.72
C ALA A 41 0.69 1.01 -9.50
N VAL A 42 -0.12 2.06 -9.72
CA VAL A 42 -0.76 2.83 -8.64
C VAL A 42 -1.73 1.96 -7.84
N ILE A 43 -2.62 1.23 -8.51
CA ILE A 43 -3.63 0.37 -7.87
C ILE A 43 -2.95 -0.71 -7.01
N VAL A 44 -1.96 -1.39 -7.58
CA VAL A 44 -1.25 -2.48 -6.89
C VAL A 44 -0.43 -1.94 -5.71
N SER A 45 0.20 -0.76 -5.84
CA SER A 45 0.90 -0.10 -4.73
C SER A 45 -0.04 0.25 -3.58
N PHE A 46 -1.25 0.73 -3.86
CA PHE A 46 -2.26 0.94 -2.82
C PHE A 46 -2.65 -0.37 -2.12
N TYR A 47 -2.84 -1.45 -2.88
CA TYR A 47 -3.14 -2.76 -2.29
C TYR A 47 -1.99 -3.34 -1.48
N ALA A 48 -0.72 -3.03 -1.80
CA ALA A 48 0.41 -3.35 -0.93
C ALA A 48 0.29 -2.63 0.43
N ALA A 49 0.10 -1.31 0.43
CA ALA A 49 -0.07 -0.53 1.66
C ALA A 49 -1.24 -1.02 2.52
N VAL A 50 -2.38 -1.33 1.88
CA VAL A 50 -3.57 -1.94 2.51
C VAL A 50 -3.22 -3.22 3.28
N ARG A 51 -2.39 -4.08 2.70
CA ARG A 51 -2.01 -5.38 3.27
C ARG A 51 -1.07 -5.19 4.46
N CYS A 52 -0.03 -4.36 4.33
CA CYS A 52 0.86 -4.05 5.45
C CYS A 52 0.12 -3.42 6.63
N ILE A 53 -0.75 -2.44 6.39
CA ILE A 53 -1.50 -1.79 7.48
C ILE A 53 -2.45 -2.78 8.16
N ASN A 54 -3.11 -3.67 7.40
CA ASN A 54 -3.94 -4.72 8.00
C ASN A 54 -3.15 -5.68 8.88
N ALA A 55 -1.99 -6.15 8.41
CA ALA A 55 -1.10 -6.99 9.20
C ALA A 55 -0.67 -6.30 10.50
N TRP A 56 -0.27 -5.03 10.41
CA TRP A 56 0.17 -4.28 11.57
C TRP A 56 -0.96 -4.06 12.60
N ILE A 57 -2.17 -3.71 12.13
CA ILE A 57 -3.33 -3.53 13.00
C ILE A 57 -3.72 -4.85 13.67
N HIS A 58 -3.63 -5.97 12.94
CA HIS A 58 -3.88 -7.29 13.49
C HIS A 58 -2.92 -7.62 14.63
N GLU A 59 -1.62 -7.51 14.39
CA GLU A 59 -0.61 -7.89 15.39
C GLU A 59 -0.56 -6.96 16.61
N ASN A 60 -0.87 -5.67 16.45
CA ASN A 60 -0.75 -4.70 17.54
C ASN A 60 -2.07 -4.45 18.29
N HIS A 61 -3.22 -4.65 17.64
CA HIS A 61 -4.53 -4.31 18.20
C HIS A 61 -5.53 -5.46 18.23
N ASP A 62 -5.17 -6.64 17.72
CA ASP A 62 -6.08 -7.80 17.56
C ASP A 62 -7.37 -7.41 16.79
N ARG A 63 -7.21 -6.59 15.74
CA ARG A 63 -8.30 -6.10 14.88
C ARG A 63 -8.05 -6.40 13.41
N GLN A 64 -9.13 -6.57 12.65
CA GLN A 64 -9.09 -6.83 11.21
C GLN A 64 -10.06 -5.89 10.47
N PRO A 65 -9.61 -4.70 10.05
CA PRO A 65 -10.44 -3.80 9.26
C PRO A 65 -10.81 -4.45 7.91
N VAL A 66 -12.12 -4.50 7.61
CA VAL A 66 -12.63 -5.18 6.40
C VAL A 66 -12.83 -4.23 5.22
N ASN A 67 -12.81 -2.92 5.46
CA ASN A 67 -13.02 -1.90 4.43
C ASN A 67 -12.06 -0.71 4.58
N HIS A 68 -12.03 0.16 3.57
CA HIS A 68 -11.14 1.32 3.55
C HIS A 68 -11.45 2.36 4.65
N GLY A 69 -12.72 2.51 5.03
CA GLY A 69 -13.14 3.46 6.06
C GLY A 69 -12.71 3.06 7.47
N GLU A 70 -12.82 1.78 7.80
CA GLU A 70 -12.32 1.22 9.06
C GLU A 70 -10.80 1.37 9.17
N ARG A 71 -10.05 0.96 8.14
CA ARG A 71 -8.59 1.16 8.09
C ARG A 71 -8.21 2.61 8.31
N PHE A 72 -8.90 3.53 7.62
CA PHE A 72 -8.62 4.95 7.73
C PHE A 72 -8.85 5.46 9.16
N ARG A 73 -9.88 4.97 9.84
CA ARG A 73 -10.15 5.29 11.24
C ARG A 73 -9.06 4.77 12.18
N GLU A 74 -8.57 3.55 11.96
CA GLU A 74 -7.45 3.01 12.74
C GLU A 74 -6.18 3.86 12.54
N ILE A 75 -5.83 4.23 11.30
CA ILE A 75 -4.69 5.11 11.00
C ILE A 75 -4.83 6.48 11.69
N LEU A 76 -6.04 7.07 11.69
CA LEU A 76 -6.28 8.37 12.32
C LEU A 76 -6.12 8.32 13.85
N ASN A 77 -6.60 7.24 14.47
CA ASN A 77 -6.70 7.11 15.92
C ASN A 77 -5.43 6.56 16.57
N ASP A 78 -4.55 5.93 15.79
CA ASP A 78 -3.29 5.39 16.28
C ASP A 78 -2.13 6.36 16.05
N PRO A 79 -1.51 6.92 17.12
CA PRO A 79 -0.37 7.83 17.00
C PRO A 79 0.82 7.24 16.21
N SER A 80 1.03 5.92 16.26
CA SER A 80 2.13 5.26 15.54
C SER A 80 1.91 5.19 14.02
N LEU A 81 0.67 5.33 13.58
CA LEU A 81 0.26 5.31 12.18
C LEU A 81 0.01 6.71 11.61
N GLN A 82 -0.09 7.74 12.45
CA GLN A 82 -0.46 9.09 12.01
C GLN A 82 0.50 9.67 10.96
N GLU A 83 1.80 9.37 11.05
CA GLU A 83 2.77 9.82 10.04
C GLU A 83 2.58 9.16 8.66
N LEU A 84 1.82 8.07 8.58
CA LEU A 84 1.47 7.39 7.33
C LEU A 84 0.20 7.95 6.69
N LEU A 85 -0.56 8.78 7.40
CA LEU A 85 -1.88 9.23 7.00
C LEU A 85 -1.89 9.91 5.63
N GLU A 86 -0.96 10.84 5.39
CA GLU A 86 -0.88 11.58 4.13
C GLU A 86 -0.60 10.63 2.96
N ARG A 87 0.41 9.76 3.10
CA ARG A 87 0.81 8.79 2.08
C ARG A 87 -0.32 7.82 1.77
N TYR A 88 -0.98 7.28 2.80
CA TYR A 88 -2.11 6.37 2.62
C TYR A 88 -3.31 7.07 1.97
N SER A 89 -3.59 8.33 2.32
CA SER A 89 -4.68 9.12 1.74
C SER A 89 -4.46 9.38 0.25
N LEU A 90 -3.23 9.74 -0.14
CA LEU A 90 -2.85 9.93 -1.54
C LEU A 90 -2.96 8.63 -2.33
N LEU A 91 -2.42 7.53 -1.80
CA LEU A 91 -2.53 6.21 -2.44
C LEU A 91 -3.98 5.79 -2.65
N ARG A 92 -4.84 5.98 -1.64
CA ARG A 92 -6.27 5.68 -1.73
C ARG A 92 -6.94 6.53 -2.82
N SER A 93 -6.69 7.84 -2.81
CA SER A 93 -7.27 8.77 -3.78
C SER A 93 -6.86 8.44 -5.20
N TRP A 94 -5.55 8.21 -5.44
CA TRP A 94 -5.05 7.85 -6.76
C TRP A 94 -5.55 6.48 -7.21
N SER A 95 -5.63 5.49 -6.33
CA SER A 95 -6.18 4.18 -6.68
C SER A 95 -7.69 4.25 -7.00
N GLU A 96 -8.46 5.08 -6.30
CA GLU A 96 -9.87 5.29 -6.60
C GLU A 96 -10.04 5.96 -7.96
N GLN A 97 -9.22 6.98 -8.24
CA GLN A 97 -9.20 7.66 -9.53
C GLN A 97 -8.84 6.70 -10.66
N ALA A 98 -7.73 5.98 -10.51
CA ALA A 98 -7.24 4.98 -11.46
C ALA A 98 -8.30 3.94 -11.81
N ARG A 99 -9.03 3.47 -10.80
CA ARG A 99 -9.97 2.35 -10.99
C ARG A 99 -11.34 2.78 -11.51
N TYR A 100 -11.80 3.99 -11.20
CA TYR A 100 -13.21 4.32 -11.36
C TYR A 100 -13.51 5.62 -12.10
N THR A 101 -12.62 6.62 -12.08
CA THR A 101 -13.01 7.98 -12.50
C THR A 101 -12.10 8.59 -13.57
N ALA A 102 -10.80 8.28 -13.55
CA ALA A 102 -9.83 8.86 -14.47
C ALA A 102 -9.48 7.87 -15.60
N PRO A 103 -9.33 8.33 -16.85
CA PRO A 103 -8.79 7.50 -17.91
C PRO A 103 -7.33 7.16 -17.64
N ALA A 104 -6.89 5.97 -18.06
CA ALA A 104 -5.52 5.48 -17.89
C ALA A 104 -4.43 6.47 -18.34
N SER A 105 -4.72 7.31 -19.34
CA SER A 105 -3.80 8.32 -19.87
C SER A 105 -3.44 9.44 -18.88
N GLU A 106 -4.20 9.61 -17.79
CA GLU A 106 -3.90 10.60 -16.76
C GLU A 106 -2.82 10.14 -15.77
N PHE A 107 -2.54 8.84 -15.72
CA PHE A 107 -1.47 8.31 -14.89
C PHE A 107 -0.15 8.32 -15.65
N SER A 108 0.87 8.88 -15.01
CA SER A 108 2.23 8.98 -15.55
C SER A 108 3.19 8.09 -14.77
N SER A 109 4.41 7.93 -15.30
CA SER A 109 5.50 7.24 -14.60
C SER A 109 5.77 7.84 -13.21
N ASP A 110 5.61 9.15 -13.06
CA ASP A 110 5.84 9.82 -11.78
C ASP A 110 4.74 9.48 -10.76
N HIS A 111 3.48 9.40 -11.17
CA HIS A 111 2.40 8.93 -10.30
C HIS A 111 2.66 7.50 -9.83
N ALA A 112 3.00 6.59 -10.76
CA ALA A 112 3.27 5.20 -10.45
C ALA A 112 4.50 5.03 -9.54
N ARG A 113 5.58 5.78 -9.79
CA ARG A 113 6.78 5.75 -8.95
C ARG A 113 6.54 6.32 -7.55
N MET A 114 5.86 7.46 -7.44
CA MET A 114 5.48 8.00 -6.13
C MET A 114 4.59 7.04 -5.35
N ALA A 115 3.62 6.39 -6.02
CA ALA A 115 2.77 5.40 -5.37
C ALA A 115 3.58 4.21 -4.84
N LEU A 116 4.51 3.69 -5.64
CA LEU A 116 5.40 2.62 -5.22
C LEU A 116 6.28 3.03 -4.03
N ASP A 117 6.87 4.22 -4.09
CA ASP A 117 7.74 4.76 -3.03
C ASP A 117 6.95 4.96 -1.72
N PHE A 118 5.71 5.45 -1.80
CA PHE A 118 4.84 5.57 -0.64
C PHE A 118 4.48 4.22 -0.04
N ALA A 119 4.17 3.21 -0.87
CA ALA A 119 3.87 1.87 -0.41
C ALA A 119 5.09 1.21 0.26
N LYS A 120 6.28 1.33 -0.33
CA LYS A 120 7.56 0.88 0.25
C LYS A 120 7.85 1.60 1.57
N SER A 121 7.65 2.92 1.62
CA SER A 121 7.83 3.71 2.85
C SER A 121 6.89 3.27 3.98
N ILE A 122 5.63 2.96 3.68
CA ILE A 122 4.67 2.43 4.66
C ILE A 122 5.15 1.08 5.18
N ARG A 123 5.51 0.14 4.27
CA ARG A 123 6.01 -1.19 4.65
C ARG A 123 7.23 -1.09 5.58
N ASN A 124 8.21 -0.26 5.21
CA ASN A 124 9.44 -0.09 5.99
C ASN A 124 9.18 0.53 7.37
N HIS A 125 8.30 1.54 7.45
CA HIS A 125 7.95 2.15 8.74
C HIS A 125 7.34 1.13 9.70
N LEU A 126 6.41 0.33 9.20
CA LEU A 126 5.70 -0.66 10.02
C LEU A 126 6.62 -1.79 10.48
N GLN A 127 7.54 -2.23 9.61
CA GLN A 127 8.58 -3.20 9.98
C GLN A 127 9.47 -2.67 11.11
N SER A 128 10.06 -1.47 10.94
CA SER A 128 10.92 -0.86 11.97
C SER A 128 10.19 -0.60 13.29
N SER A 129 8.87 -0.39 13.26
CA SER A 129 8.04 -0.20 14.45
C SER A 129 7.78 -1.50 15.23
N THR A 130 8.16 -2.65 14.68
CA THR A 130 7.98 -3.98 15.31
C THR A 130 9.28 -4.60 15.82
N GLU A 131 10.44 -4.04 15.48
CA GLU A 131 11.73 -4.49 16.00
C GLU A 131 11.95 -3.91 17.42
N PRO A 132 12.28 -4.73 18.42
CA PRO A 132 12.59 -4.24 19.76
C PRO A 132 13.91 -3.45 19.76
N SER A 133 13.88 -2.22 20.29
CA SER A 133 15.05 -1.36 20.54
C SER A 133 16.09 -1.98 21.46
#